data_AF-A0A085ZQ51-F1
#
_entry.id   AF-A0A085ZQ51-F1
#
_cell.length_a   1.000
_cell.length_b   1.000
_cell.length_c   1.000
_cell.angle_alpha   90.00
_cell.angle_beta   90.00
_cell.angle_gamma   90.00
#
_symmetry.space_group_name_H-M   'P 1'
#
loop_
_entity.id
_entity.type
_entity.pdbx_description
1 polymer ?
#
loop_
_entity_poly.entity_id
_entity_poly.type
_entity_poly.pdbx_seq_one_letter_code
_entity_poly.pdbx_strand_id
1 'polypeptide(L)'
;MKKILIITILSTVLLWIINIFSYYLLNYPNELDILKIIKENVEWKPLLLIYLALIFISIISSFLFFKNRTFLNKFCRIMIAFNIIGMIIMSVIGLNRFIENKKYFDEILTEFRKKAEKDIKNDDVKTFGFGLSLPPKNKIQEIEKVKTDSILKIYGLKVKNLGCSITPELTKASEEYEKITEVYLTKRNGKGWRMKMENEIQNVNKNYR
;
A
#
# COMPACT_ATOMS: atom_id res chain seq x y z
N MET A 1 30.90 26.90 18.48
CA MET A 1 31.15 26.15 17.23
C MET A 1 30.72 24.69 17.34
N LYS A 2 31.23 23.90 18.30
CA LYS A 2 30.83 22.49 18.48
C LYS A 2 29.31 22.28 18.58
N LYS A 3 28.60 23.12 19.35
CA LYS A 3 27.13 23.06 19.49
C LYS A 3 26.39 23.21 18.16
N ILE A 4 26.78 24.16 17.29
CA ILE A 4 26.05 24.38 16.04
C ILE A 4 26.29 23.27 15.02
N LEU A 5 27.51 22.72 14.99
CA LEU A 5 27.85 21.57 14.16
C LEU A 5 27.03 20.34 14.57
N ILE A 6 26.89 20.08 15.87
CA ILE A 6 26.04 18.99 16.39
C ILE A 6 24.58 19.19 15.94
N ILE A 7 24.04 20.40 16.05
CA ILE A 7 22.67 20.70 15.60
C ILE A 7 22.52 20.49 14.08
N THR A 8 23.53 20.85 13.28
CA THR A 8 23.51 20.59 11.83
C THR A 8 23.46 19.09 11.54
N ILE A 9 24.28 18.28 12.21
CA ILE A 9 24.27 16.82 12.04
C ILE A 9 22.91 16.23 12.44
N LEU A 10 22.37 16.63 13.60
CA LEU A 10 21.07 16.16 14.08
C LEU A 10 19.94 16.53 13.12
N SER A 11 19.93 17.78 12.61
CA SER A 11 18.89 18.20 11.66
C SER A 11 19.00 17.48 10.32
N THR A 12 20.20 17.13 9.87
CA THR A 12 20.39 16.29 8.68
C THR A 12 19.83 14.89 8.91
N VAL A 13 20.21 14.23 10.01
CA VAL A 13 19.68 12.88 10.34
C VAL A 13 18.15 12.90 10.40
N LEU A 14 17.57 13.91 11.04
CA LEU A 14 16.12 14.05 11.14
C LEU A 14 15.44 14.27 9.79
N LEU A 15 16.06 15.06 8.89
CA LEU A 15 15.58 15.24 7.52
C LEU A 15 15.50 13.89 6.78
N TRP A 16 16.52 13.04 6.90
CA TRP A 16 16.51 11.72 6.25
C TRP A 16 15.42 10.80 6.82
N ILE A 17 15.24 10.80 8.14
CA ILE A 17 14.16 10.04 8.79
C ILE A 17 12.79 10.50 8.27
N ILE A 18 12.55 11.82 8.23
CA ILE A 18 11.28 12.38 7.73
C ILE A 18 11.06 12.02 6.27
N ASN A 19 12.09 12.09 5.41
CA ASN A 19 11.97 11.69 4.02
C ASN A 19 11.54 10.22 3.88
N ILE A 20 12.22 9.30 4.58
CA ILE A 20 11.87 7.87 4.55
C ILE A 20 10.45 7.65 5.09
N PHE A 21 10.07 8.35 6.16
CA PHE A 21 8.73 8.27 6.71
C PHE A 21 7.67 8.83 5.76
N SER A 22 7.96 9.91 5.01
CA SER A 22 7.06 10.41 3.97
C SER A 22 6.83 9.36 2.88
N TYR A 23 7.85 8.60 2.48
CA TYR A 23 7.65 7.48 1.53
C TYR A 23 6.71 6.40 2.08
N TYR A 24 6.71 6.12 3.37
CA TYR A 24 5.69 5.25 3.97
C TYR A 24 4.28 5.85 3.80
N LEU A 25 4.10 7.12 4.17
CA LEU A 25 2.82 7.81 4.08
C LEU A 25 2.26 7.83 2.65
N LEU A 26 3.13 8.03 1.66
CA LEU A 26 2.77 7.99 0.22
C LEU A 26 2.20 6.64 -0.23
N ASN A 27 2.59 5.55 0.44
CA ASN A 27 2.26 4.18 0.06
C ASN A 27 1.15 3.55 0.91
N TYR A 28 0.48 4.32 1.77
CA TYR A 28 -0.72 3.84 2.47
C TYR A 28 -1.76 3.34 1.45
N PRO A 29 -2.41 2.17 1.65
CA PRO A 29 -2.52 1.40 2.89
C PRO A 29 -1.54 0.23 3.04
N ASN A 30 -0.39 0.22 2.35
CA ASN A 30 0.61 -0.83 2.55
C ASN A 30 1.07 -0.94 4.00
N GLU A 31 1.45 -2.15 4.41
CA GLU A 31 2.04 -2.37 5.73
C GLU A 31 3.39 -1.65 5.86
N LEU A 32 3.72 -1.24 7.08
CA LEU A 32 4.99 -0.59 7.36
C LEU A 32 6.12 -1.61 7.31
N ASP A 33 6.80 -1.69 6.17
CA ASP A 33 8.06 -2.39 6.00
C ASP A 33 9.19 -1.40 5.68
N ILE A 34 9.93 -1.02 6.71
CA ILE A 34 11.02 -0.03 6.61
C ILE A 34 12.11 -0.50 5.65
N LEU A 35 12.42 -1.80 5.64
CA LEU A 35 13.48 -2.34 4.79
C LEU A 35 13.05 -2.27 3.32
N LYS A 36 11.81 -2.64 3.04
CA LYS A 36 11.24 -2.51 1.69
C LYS A 36 11.20 -1.06 1.23
N ILE A 37 10.77 -0.14 2.10
CA ILE A 37 10.75 1.29 1.77
C ILE A 37 12.15 1.77 1.38
N ILE A 38 13.15 1.48 2.21
CA ILE A 38 14.54 1.89 1.99
C ILE A 38 15.10 1.29 0.69
N LYS A 39 14.78 0.04 0.37
CA LYS A 39 15.38 -0.65 -0.80
C LYS A 39 14.66 -0.38 -2.11
N GLU A 40 13.34 -0.31 -2.08
CA GLU A 40 12.50 -0.37 -3.29
C GLU A 40 11.76 0.94 -3.55
N ASN A 41 11.37 1.68 -2.51
CA ASN A 41 10.48 2.83 -2.67
C ASN A 41 11.23 4.16 -2.67
N VAL A 42 12.34 4.26 -1.94
CA VAL A 42 13.13 5.50 -1.87
C VAL A 42 13.90 5.68 -3.18
N GLU A 43 13.64 6.79 -3.85
CA GLU A 43 14.38 7.20 -5.04
C GLU A 43 15.71 7.87 -4.63
N TRP A 44 16.70 7.05 -4.26
CA TRP A 44 17.98 7.54 -3.73
C TRP A 44 18.72 8.50 -4.66
N LYS A 45 18.70 8.23 -5.97
CA LYS A 45 19.43 9.04 -6.96
C LYS A 45 18.95 10.51 -7.00
N PRO A 46 17.67 10.82 -7.27
CA PRO A 46 17.21 12.20 -7.27
C PRO A 46 17.34 12.85 -5.88
N LEU A 47 17.09 12.10 -4.81
CA LEU A 47 17.16 12.63 -3.45
C LEU A 47 18.59 13.03 -3.05
N LEU A 48 19.60 12.20 -3.38
CA LEU A 48 21.01 12.54 -3.18
C LEU A 48 21.44 13.73 -4.04
N LEU A 49 20.96 13.82 -5.29
CA LEU A 49 21.29 14.92 -6.19
C LEU A 49 20.76 16.26 -5.64
N ILE A 50 19.50 16.29 -5.18
CA ILE A 50 18.90 17.46 -4.53
C ILE A 50 19.71 17.83 -3.29
N TYR A 51 20.08 16.86 -2.45
CA TYR A 51 20.84 17.13 -1.24
C TYR A 51 22.24 17.69 -1.54
N LEU A 52 22.94 17.16 -2.54
CA LEU A 52 24.22 17.70 -3.01
C LEU A 52 24.08 19.13 -3.54
N ALA A 53 23.02 19.43 -4.30
CA ALA A 53 22.74 20.79 -4.76
C ALA A 53 22.52 21.75 -3.58
N LEU A 54 21.80 21.34 -2.54
CA LEU A 54 21.60 22.15 -1.33
C LEU A 54 22.91 22.40 -0.57
N ILE A 55 23.80 21.42 -0.49
CA ILE A 55 25.14 21.62 0.08
C ILE A 55 25.92 22.65 -0.73
N PHE A 56 25.92 22.53 -2.06
CA PHE A 56 26.64 23.45 -2.95
C PHE A 56 26.11 24.89 -2.83
N ILE A 57 24.79 25.06 -2.83
CA ILE A 57 24.14 26.37 -2.61
C ILE A 57 24.51 26.93 -1.24
N SER A 58 24.58 26.09 -0.20
CA SER A 58 24.96 26.50 1.15
C SER A 58 26.42 26.97 1.23
N ILE A 59 27.32 26.33 0.49
CA ILE A 59 28.73 26.75 0.36
C ILE A 59 28.80 28.14 -0.27
N ILE A 60 28.18 28.33 -1.44
CA ILE A 60 28.16 29.62 -2.14
C ILE A 60 27.57 30.71 -1.24
N SER A 61 26.42 30.44 -0.64
CA SER A 61 25.73 31.38 0.24
C SER A 61 26.55 31.75 1.48
N SER A 62 27.42 30.85 1.95
CA SER A 62 28.30 31.12 3.10
C SER A 62 29.42 32.10 2.78
N PHE A 63 29.83 32.20 1.51
CA PHE A 63 30.76 33.23 1.06
C PHE A 63 30.06 34.60 0.93
N LEU A 64 28.80 34.62 0.50
CA LEU A 64 28.08 35.85 0.16
C LEU A 64 27.40 36.53 1.36
N PHE A 65 26.84 35.77 2.31
CA PHE A 65 25.96 36.32 3.36
C PHE A 65 26.62 36.37 4.75
N PHE A 66 26.09 37.21 5.64
CA PHE A 66 26.50 37.44 7.05
C PHE A 66 27.90 38.04 7.27
N LYS A 67 28.00 39.36 7.43
CA LYS A 67 29.23 40.01 7.90
C LYS A 67 29.49 39.59 9.37
N ASN A 68 30.75 39.36 9.74
CA ASN A 68 31.21 39.07 11.12
C ASN A 68 30.98 37.64 11.68
N ARG A 69 30.98 36.59 10.84
CA ARG A 69 30.98 35.18 11.29
C ARG A 69 31.98 34.33 10.51
N THR A 70 32.48 33.26 11.12
CA THR A 70 33.32 32.27 10.42
C THR A 70 32.52 31.52 9.36
N PHE A 71 33.16 31.16 8.25
CA PHE A 71 32.54 30.42 7.14
C PHE A 71 31.73 29.21 7.62
N LEU A 72 32.33 28.37 8.46
CA LEU A 72 31.70 27.15 8.98
C LEU A 72 30.40 27.43 9.75
N ASN A 73 30.34 28.52 10.52
CA ASN A 73 29.15 28.89 11.29
C ASN A 73 28.01 29.35 10.35
N LYS A 74 28.34 30.08 9.28
CA LYS A 74 27.37 30.48 8.25
C LYS A 74 26.82 29.26 7.53
N PHE A 75 27.70 28.37 7.08
CA PHE A 75 27.34 27.12 6.41
C PHE A 75 26.41 26.27 7.26
N CYS A 76 26.75 26.04 8.52
CA CYS A 76 25.92 25.26 9.44
C CYS A 76 24.52 25.85 9.60
N ARG A 77 24.38 27.19 9.68
CA ARG A 77 23.08 27.86 9.82
C ARG A 77 22.22 27.74 8.57
N ILE A 78 22.82 27.93 7.40
CA ILE A 78 22.12 27.82 6.12
C ILE A 78 21.66 26.37 5.91
N MET A 79 22.52 25.39 6.18
CA MET A 79 22.17 23.96 6.14
C MET A 79 21.03 23.62 7.09
N ILE A 80 21.06 24.10 8.34
CA ILE A 80 19.95 23.91 9.29
C ILE A 80 18.65 24.50 8.74
N ALA A 81 18.70 25.70 8.17
CA ALA A 81 17.52 26.33 7.58
C ALA A 81 16.94 25.51 6.42
N PHE A 82 17.78 25.04 5.48
CA PHE A 82 17.34 24.18 4.40
C PHE A 82 16.81 22.83 4.89
N ASN A 83 17.45 22.22 5.90
CA ASN A 83 16.94 20.98 6.49
C ASN A 83 15.56 21.19 7.10
N ILE A 84 15.32 22.29 7.83
CA ILE A 84 14.00 22.60 8.41
C ILE A 84 12.95 22.80 7.32
N ILE A 85 13.27 23.59 6.29
CA ILE A 85 12.36 23.82 5.17
C ILE A 85 12.03 22.50 4.46
N GLY A 86 13.05 21.68 4.18
CA GLY A 86 12.87 20.36 3.56
C GLY A 86 11.99 19.43 4.40
N MET A 87 12.20 19.39 5.72
CA MET A 87 11.37 18.60 6.64
C MET A 87 9.90 19.04 6.59
N ILE A 88 9.63 20.35 6.60
CA ILE A 88 8.26 20.88 6.50
C ILE A 88 7.63 20.47 5.17
N ILE A 89 8.31 20.72 4.05
CA ILE A 89 7.81 20.41 2.70
C ILE A 89 7.48 18.92 2.58
N MET A 90 8.40 18.04 2.98
CA MET A 90 8.22 16.59 2.86
C MET A 90 7.13 16.06 3.79
N SER A 91 6.98 16.65 4.97
CA SER A 91 5.90 16.29 5.89
C SER A 91 4.54 16.70 5.32
N VAL A 92 4.42 17.92 4.77
CA VAL A 92 3.17 18.39 4.15
C VAL A 92 2.79 17.52 2.94
N ILE A 93 3.74 17.22 2.06
CA ILE A 93 3.50 16.34 0.90
C ILE A 93 3.07 14.94 1.36
N GLY A 94 3.80 14.34 2.29
CA GLY A 94 3.50 13.00 2.81
C GLY A 94 2.12 12.94 3.48
N LEU A 95 1.79 13.92 4.33
CA LEU A 95 0.51 13.98 5.04
C LEU A 95 -0.66 14.23 4.09
N ASN A 96 -0.53 15.16 3.14
CA ASN A 96 -1.59 15.42 2.15
C ASN A 96 -1.90 14.16 1.35
N ARG A 97 -0.85 13.47 0.88
CA ARG A 97 -1.04 12.23 0.13
C ARG A 97 -1.65 11.12 0.98
N PHE A 98 -1.22 11.00 2.23
CA PHE A 98 -1.82 10.06 3.16
C PHE A 98 -3.32 10.31 3.36
N ILE A 99 -3.72 11.57 3.52
CA ILE A 99 -5.14 11.94 3.67
C ILE A 99 -5.94 11.56 2.41
N GLU A 100 -5.41 11.85 1.22
CA GLU A 100 -6.02 11.47 -0.05
C GLU A 100 -6.18 9.96 -0.18
N ASN A 101 -5.09 9.21 -0.02
CA ASN A 101 -5.08 7.75 -0.12
C ASN A 101 -6.00 7.11 0.92
N LYS A 102 -5.99 7.62 2.16
CA LYS A 102 -6.85 7.13 3.23
C LYS A 102 -8.32 7.36 2.91
N LYS A 103 -8.68 8.56 2.46
CA LYS A 103 -10.06 8.87 2.06
C LYS A 103 -10.53 7.92 0.95
N TYR A 104 -9.71 7.74 -0.08
CA TYR A 104 -10.00 6.82 -1.18
C TYR A 104 -10.15 5.37 -0.69
N PHE A 105 -9.26 4.91 0.19
CA PHE A 105 -9.34 3.58 0.76
C PHE A 105 -10.59 3.38 1.63
N ASP A 106 -10.95 4.36 2.45
CA ASP A 106 -12.16 4.33 3.30
C ASP A 106 -13.44 4.28 2.44
N GLU A 107 -13.46 4.96 1.29
CA GLU A 107 -14.55 4.88 0.31
C GLU A 107 -14.70 3.47 -0.27
N ILE A 108 -13.61 2.84 -0.73
CA ILE A 108 -13.62 1.46 -1.23
C ILE A 108 -14.09 0.50 -0.14
N LEU A 109 -13.56 0.64 1.07
CA LEU A 109 -13.89 -0.24 2.19
C LEU A 109 -15.38 -0.13 2.55
N THR A 110 -15.92 1.08 2.53
CA THR A 110 -17.35 1.33 2.72
C THR A 110 -18.21 0.69 1.62
N GLU A 111 -17.77 0.77 0.35
CA GLU A 111 -18.45 0.11 -0.76
C GLU A 111 -18.50 -1.41 -0.56
N PHE A 112 -17.36 -2.03 -0.23
CA PHE A 112 -17.29 -3.48 0.00
C PHE A 112 -18.12 -3.92 1.19
N ARG A 113 -18.17 -3.15 2.27
CA ARG A 113 -19.06 -3.42 3.42
C ARG A 113 -20.54 -3.40 3.03
N LYS A 114 -20.99 -2.33 2.36
CA LYS A 114 -22.38 -2.21 1.88
C LYS A 114 -22.73 -3.33 0.91
N LYS A 115 -21.77 -3.70 0.06
CA LYS A 115 -21.92 -4.81 -0.89
C LYS A 115 -22.03 -6.15 -0.18
N ALA A 116 -21.22 -6.42 0.84
CA ALA A 116 -21.34 -7.63 1.67
C ALA A 116 -22.73 -7.75 2.28
N GLU A 117 -23.23 -6.67 2.89
CA GLU A 117 -24.58 -6.65 3.47
C GLU A 117 -25.68 -6.91 2.43
N LYS A 118 -25.56 -6.29 1.25
CA LYS A 118 -26.51 -6.49 0.14
C LYS A 118 -26.46 -7.92 -0.39
N ASP A 119 -25.27 -8.47 -0.59
CA ASP A 119 -25.07 -9.80 -1.15
C ASP A 119 -25.55 -10.88 -0.16
N ILE A 120 -25.32 -10.69 1.15
CA ILE A 120 -25.89 -11.56 2.20
C ILE A 120 -27.42 -11.58 2.13
N LYS A 121 -28.07 -10.41 2.01
CA LYS A 121 -29.53 -10.31 1.93
C LYS A 121 -30.11 -11.04 0.71
N ASN A 122 -29.33 -11.14 -0.36
CA ASN A 122 -29.75 -11.74 -1.62
C ASN A 122 -29.27 -13.20 -1.82
N ASP A 123 -28.60 -13.81 -0.83
CA ASP A 123 -27.86 -15.08 -0.97
C ASP A 123 -26.95 -15.10 -2.22
N ASP A 124 -26.25 -13.99 -2.45
CA ASP A 124 -25.44 -13.74 -3.65
C ASP A 124 -23.98 -13.38 -3.31
N VAL A 125 -23.41 -14.05 -2.31
CA VAL A 125 -22.07 -13.78 -1.80
C VAL A 125 -21.01 -14.02 -2.87
N LYS A 126 -19.99 -13.16 -2.93
CA LYS A 126 -18.91 -13.21 -3.91
C LYS A 126 -17.64 -13.77 -3.30
N THR A 127 -16.93 -14.57 -4.09
CA THR A 127 -15.50 -14.81 -3.88
C THR A 127 -14.74 -14.01 -4.93
N PHE A 128 -13.67 -13.33 -4.52
CA PHE A 128 -12.94 -12.45 -5.41
C PHE A 128 -11.71 -13.16 -5.98
N GLY A 129 -11.58 -13.10 -7.31
CA GLY A 129 -10.39 -13.52 -8.03
C GLY A 129 -9.65 -12.31 -8.57
N PHE A 130 -8.33 -12.42 -8.66
CA PHE A 130 -7.47 -11.43 -9.29
C PHE A 130 -6.77 -12.01 -10.53
N GLY A 131 -6.42 -11.13 -11.46
CA GLY A 131 -5.70 -11.49 -12.67
C GLY A 131 -6.60 -11.68 -13.89
N LEU A 132 -5.96 -11.92 -15.04
CA LEU A 132 -6.66 -12.10 -16.29
C LEU A 132 -7.39 -13.45 -16.30
N SER A 133 -8.72 -13.43 -16.34
CA SER A 133 -9.49 -14.65 -16.54
C SER A 133 -9.34 -15.06 -18.01
N LEU A 134 -8.53 -16.10 -18.25
CA LEU A 134 -8.36 -16.66 -19.58
C LEU A 134 -9.57 -17.55 -19.93
N PRO A 135 -10.02 -17.53 -21.19
CA PRO A 135 -11.01 -18.49 -21.65
C PRO A 135 -10.44 -19.92 -21.56
N PRO A 136 -11.28 -20.94 -21.35
CA PRO A 136 -10.84 -22.33 -21.34
C PRO A 136 -10.21 -22.69 -22.70
N LYS A 137 -9.06 -23.39 -22.66
CA LYS A 137 -8.31 -23.76 -23.89
C LYS A 137 -8.93 -24.93 -24.63
N ASN A 138 -9.70 -25.77 -23.93
CA ASN A 138 -10.31 -26.97 -24.46
C ASN A 138 -11.59 -27.33 -23.69
N LYS A 139 -12.35 -28.30 -24.21
CA LYS A 139 -13.60 -28.78 -23.59
C LYS A 139 -13.39 -29.30 -22.16
N ILE A 140 -12.22 -29.87 -21.87
CA ILE A 140 -11.90 -30.40 -20.52
C ILE A 140 -11.86 -29.25 -19.50
N GLN A 141 -11.12 -28.18 -19.80
CA GLN A 141 -11.04 -26.99 -18.93
C GLN A 141 -12.38 -26.26 -18.82
N GLU A 142 -13.19 -26.28 -19.87
CA GLU A 142 -14.55 -25.74 -19.83
C GLU A 142 -15.42 -26.52 -18.83
N ILE A 143 -15.38 -27.86 -18.89
CA ILE A 143 -16.11 -28.73 -17.96
C ILE A 143 -15.61 -28.54 -16.52
N GLU A 144 -14.29 -28.46 -16.32
CA GLU A 144 -13.66 -28.20 -15.01
C GLU A 144 -14.16 -26.88 -14.41
N LYS A 145 -14.17 -25.80 -15.21
CA LYS A 145 -14.68 -24.49 -14.79
C LYS A 145 -16.16 -24.53 -14.41
N VAL A 146 -17.01 -25.11 -15.26
CA VAL A 146 -18.45 -25.23 -15.01
C VAL A 146 -18.74 -26.03 -13.73
N LYS A 147 -18.01 -27.13 -13.51
CA LYS A 147 -18.15 -27.93 -12.28
C LYS A 147 -17.70 -27.16 -11.04
N THR A 148 -16.59 -26.44 -11.13
CA THR A 148 -16.12 -25.57 -10.04
C THR A 148 -17.12 -24.48 -9.70
N ASP A 149 -17.67 -23.79 -10.70
CA ASP A 149 -18.71 -22.77 -10.52
C ASP A 149 -19.99 -23.35 -9.91
N SER A 150 -20.36 -24.59 -10.28
CA SER A 150 -21.49 -25.30 -9.69
C SER A 150 -21.27 -25.61 -8.21
N ILE A 151 -20.07 -26.06 -7.82
CA ILE A 151 -19.73 -26.31 -6.42
C ILE A 151 -19.81 -25.01 -5.62
N LEU A 152 -19.19 -23.92 -6.10
CA LEU A 152 -19.26 -22.62 -5.44
C LEU A 152 -20.71 -22.17 -5.20
N LYS A 153 -21.58 -22.36 -6.20
CA LYS A 153 -23.00 -22.00 -6.10
C LYS A 153 -23.75 -22.80 -5.01
N ILE A 154 -23.42 -24.09 -4.81
CA ILE A 154 -23.98 -24.89 -3.70
C ILE A 154 -23.67 -24.23 -2.35
N TYR A 155 -22.44 -23.74 -2.19
CA TYR A 155 -22.00 -23.04 -0.98
C TYR A 155 -22.41 -21.56 -0.92
N GLY A 156 -23.19 -21.06 -1.90
CA GLY A 156 -23.73 -19.70 -1.89
C GLY A 156 -22.74 -18.65 -2.41
N LEU A 157 -21.71 -19.09 -3.13
CA LEU A 157 -20.66 -18.25 -3.68
C LEU A 157 -20.79 -18.06 -5.19
N LYS A 158 -20.40 -16.88 -5.67
CA LYS A 158 -20.14 -16.60 -7.08
C LYS A 158 -18.77 -15.95 -7.26
N VAL A 159 -18.03 -16.41 -8.26
CA VAL A 159 -16.75 -15.79 -8.61
C VAL A 159 -16.99 -14.39 -9.18
N LYS A 160 -16.26 -13.40 -8.65
CA LYS A 160 -16.18 -12.07 -9.23
C LYS A 160 -14.71 -11.70 -9.45
N ASN A 161 -14.34 -11.44 -10.69
CA ASN A 161 -13.02 -10.94 -11.02
C ASN A 161 -12.98 -9.43 -10.72
N LEU A 162 -11.98 -8.98 -9.95
CA LEU A 162 -11.76 -7.56 -9.62
C LEU A 162 -10.84 -6.84 -10.62
N GLY A 163 -10.32 -7.55 -11.61
CA GLY A 163 -9.47 -7.04 -12.67
C GLY A 163 -8.08 -7.67 -12.67
N CYS A 164 -7.23 -7.15 -13.55
CA CYS A 164 -5.88 -7.69 -13.75
C CYS A 164 -4.86 -7.16 -12.73
N SER A 165 -5.16 -6.06 -12.04
CA SER A 165 -4.25 -5.42 -11.10
C SER A 165 -4.64 -5.77 -9.67
N ILE A 166 -3.68 -6.32 -8.91
CA ILE A 166 -3.81 -6.51 -7.47
C ILE A 166 -3.27 -5.26 -6.81
N THR A 167 -4.16 -4.47 -6.21
CA THR A 167 -3.75 -3.33 -5.38
C THR A 167 -3.96 -3.65 -3.89
N PRO A 168 -3.16 -3.03 -2.99
CA PRO A 168 -3.32 -3.20 -1.55
C PRO A 168 -4.72 -2.84 -1.06
N GLU A 169 -5.32 -1.79 -1.63
CA GLU A 169 -6.67 -1.31 -1.31
C GLU A 169 -7.72 -2.37 -1.62
N LEU A 170 -7.69 -2.94 -2.84
CA LEU A 170 -8.63 -3.96 -3.27
C LEU A 170 -8.46 -5.27 -2.49
N THR A 171 -7.22 -5.63 -2.16
CA THR A 171 -6.92 -6.82 -1.36
C THR A 171 -7.54 -6.70 0.02
N LYS A 172 -7.26 -5.59 0.74
CA LYS A 172 -7.82 -5.35 2.08
C LYS A 172 -9.33 -5.19 2.08
N ALA A 173 -9.90 -4.56 1.05
CA ALA A 173 -11.35 -4.43 0.91
C ALA A 173 -12.03 -5.79 0.65
N SER A 174 -11.39 -6.65 -0.15
CA SER A 174 -11.84 -8.04 -0.39
C SER A 174 -11.81 -8.85 0.91
N GLU A 175 -10.72 -8.76 1.68
CA GLU A 175 -10.60 -9.43 2.99
C GLU A 175 -11.67 -8.97 3.97
N GLU A 176 -11.98 -7.67 4.03
CA GLU A 176 -13.04 -7.14 4.89
C GLU A 176 -14.42 -7.66 4.46
N TYR A 177 -14.69 -7.75 3.15
CA TYR A 177 -15.90 -8.37 2.63
C TYR A 177 -15.99 -9.86 3.02
N GLU A 178 -14.90 -10.61 2.86
CA GLU A 178 -14.84 -12.03 3.23
C GLU A 178 -15.12 -12.20 4.72
N LYS A 179 -14.52 -11.36 5.57
CA LYS A 179 -14.73 -11.39 7.02
C LYS A 179 -16.20 -11.19 7.40
N ILE A 180 -16.90 -10.26 6.75
CA ILE A 180 -18.32 -9.99 7.01
C ILE A 180 -19.19 -11.16 6.54
N THR A 181 -18.89 -11.69 5.35
CA THR A 181 -19.70 -12.76 4.74
C THR A 181 -19.43 -14.14 5.33
N GLU A 182 -18.26 -14.37 5.92
CA GLU A 182 -17.88 -15.64 6.56
C GLU A 182 -18.85 -16.04 7.68
N VAL A 183 -19.33 -15.06 8.47
CA VAL A 183 -20.32 -15.30 9.53
C VAL A 183 -21.62 -15.85 8.94
N TYR A 184 -22.09 -15.26 7.84
CA TYR A 184 -23.28 -15.71 7.13
C TYR A 184 -23.07 -17.09 6.50
N LEU A 185 -21.97 -17.30 5.78
CA LEU A 185 -21.65 -18.56 5.10
C LEU A 185 -21.48 -19.71 6.09
N THR A 186 -20.87 -19.46 7.25
CA THR A 186 -20.77 -20.46 8.32
C THR A 186 -22.13 -20.84 8.88
N LYS A 187 -23.05 -19.87 9.03
CA LYS A 187 -24.44 -20.15 9.46
C LYS A 187 -25.20 -20.95 8.40
N ARG A 188 -25.00 -20.63 7.12
CA ARG A 188 -25.66 -21.27 5.97
C ARG A 188 -25.17 -22.70 5.73
N ASN A 189 -23.86 -22.92 5.77
CA ASN A 189 -23.22 -24.16 5.31
C ASN A 189 -22.61 -25.00 6.46
N GLY A 190 -22.59 -24.48 7.68
CA GLY A 190 -21.99 -25.12 8.85
C GLY A 190 -20.48 -24.87 9.03
N LYS A 191 -19.95 -25.23 10.19
CA LYS A 191 -18.51 -25.09 10.48
C LYS A 191 -17.67 -25.96 9.54
N GLY A 192 -16.54 -25.42 9.07
CA GLY A 192 -15.62 -26.11 8.17
C GLY A 192 -16.10 -26.20 6.71
N TRP A 193 -17.14 -25.44 6.33
CA TRP A 193 -17.68 -25.45 4.97
C TRP A 193 -16.61 -25.14 3.91
N ARG A 194 -15.70 -24.19 4.17
CA ARG A 194 -14.64 -23.78 3.24
C ARG A 194 -13.74 -24.95 2.86
N MET A 195 -13.31 -25.74 3.86
CA MET A 195 -12.47 -26.92 3.64
C MET A 195 -13.22 -28.02 2.87
N LYS A 196 -14.51 -28.23 3.14
CA LYS A 196 -15.33 -29.18 2.39
C LYS A 196 -15.46 -28.78 0.92
N MET A 197 -15.78 -27.52 0.67
CA MET A 197 -15.87 -26.94 -0.66
C MET A 197 -14.55 -27.05 -1.44
N GLU A 198 -13.42 -26.69 -0.80
CA GLU A 198 -12.10 -26.81 -1.41
C GLU A 198 -11.75 -28.25 -1.78
N ASN A 199 -12.08 -29.23 -0.93
CA ASN A 199 -11.89 -30.64 -1.24
C ASN A 199 -12.74 -31.10 -2.43
N GLU A 200 -14.00 -30.65 -2.54
CA GLU A 200 -14.86 -30.92 -3.69
C GLU A 200 -14.26 -30.36 -4.99
N ILE A 201 -13.77 -29.12 -4.96
CA ILE A 201 -13.10 -28.47 -6.11
C ILE A 201 -11.82 -29.22 -6.48
N GLN A 202 -10.98 -29.58 -5.50
CA GLN A 202 -9.75 -30.34 -5.76
C GLN A 202 -10.02 -31.71 -6.39
N ASN A 203 -11.10 -32.39 -6.00
CA ASN A 203 -11.51 -33.64 -6.60
C ASN A 203 -11.94 -33.48 -8.06
N VAL A 204 -12.60 -32.36 -8.41
CA VAL A 204 -12.85 -32.02 -9.82
C VAL A 204 -11.54 -31.87 -10.57
N ASN A 205 -10.61 -31.07 -10.07
CA ASN A 205 -9.35 -30.78 -10.76
C ASN A 205 -8.46 -32.03 -10.94
N LYS A 206 -8.49 -32.98 -9.99
CA LYS A 206 -7.78 -34.27 -10.11
C LYS A 206 -8.32 -35.16 -11.23
N ASN A 207 -9.63 -35.11 -11.51
CA ASN A 207 -10.25 -35.94 -12.54
C ASN A 207 -9.98 -35.45 -13.97
N TYR A 208 -9.39 -34.25 -14.12
CA TYR A 208 -9.16 -33.58 -15.41
C TYR A 208 -7.68 -33.19 -15.65
N ARG A 209 -6.77 -33.64 -14.78
CA ARG A 209 -5.32 -33.63 -14.99
C ARG A 209 -4.87 -34.96 -15.56
#